data_AF-A0A6V7KIC5-F1
#
_entry.id   AF-A0A6V7KIC5-F1
#
_cell.length_a   1.000
_cell.length_b   1.000
_cell.length_c   1.000
_cell.angle_alpha   90.00
_cell.angle_beta   90.00
_cell.angle_gamma   90.00
#
_symmetry.space_group_name_H-M   'P 1'
#
loop_
_entity.id
_entity.type
_entity.pdbx_description
1 polymer ?
#
loop_
_entity_poly.entity_id
_entity_poly.type
_entity_poly.pdbx_seq_one_letter_code
_entity_poly.pdbx_strand_id
1 'polypeptide(L)' 'VDWSSAIGDWKIKEVTKNRLTTKWPCCDELWISLHYYLQLSRNSNLYKNVVILPTL' A
#
# COMPACT_ATOMS: atom_id res chain seq x y z
N VAL A 1 4.77 16.31 -4.23
CA VAL A 1 4.76 15.15 -5.15
C VAL A 1 3.35 14.63 -5.14
N ASP A 2 2.63 14.85 -6.23
CA ASP A 2 1.25 14.41 -6.41
C ASP A 2 1.26 12.94 -6.80
N TRP A 3 0.72 12.08 -5.95
CA TRP A 3 0.70 10.63 -6.11
C TRP A 3 -0.63 10.12 -6.71
N SER A 4 -1.45 11.04 -7.24
CA SER A 4 -2.81 10.72 -7.72
C SER A 4 -2.85 9.91 -9.03
N SER A 5 -1.75 9.84 -9.79
CA SER A 5 -1.66 9.02 -11.01
C SER A 5 -1.20 7.58 -10.68
N ALA A 6 -2.08 6.83 -10.02
CA ALA A 6 -1.85 5.41 -9.88
C ALA A 6 -1.94 4.74 -11.27
N ILE A 7 -0.83 4.20 -11.75
CA ILE A 7 -0.72 3.53 -13.04
C ILE A 7 -1.34 2.12 -12.91
N GLY A 8 -2.46 1.87 -13.58
CA GLY A 8 -3.06 0.53 -13.73
C GLY A 8 -4.29 0.23 -12.86
N ASP A 9 -4.42 -1.03 -12.44
CA ASP A 9 -5.58 -1.61 -11.73
C ASP A 9 -5.79 -1.12 -10.29
N TRP A 10 -4.79 -0.45 -9.70
CA TRP A 10 -4.78 -0.10 -8.28
C TRP A 10 -4.64 1.40 -8.11
N LYS A 11 -5.46 1.97 -7.23
CA LYS A 11 -5.46 3.36 -6.80
C LYS A 11 -4.98 3.46 -5.36
N ILE A 12 -3.99 4.31 -5.12
CA ILE A 12 -3.52 4.62 -3.77
C ILE A 12 -4.63 5.40 -3.03
N LYS A 13 -5.06 4.89 -1.88
CA LYS A 13 -6.02 5.56 -0.99
C LYS A 13 -5.30 6.39 0.05
N GLU A 14 -4.30 5.80 0.69
CA GLU A 14 -3.58 6.42 1.79
C GLU A 14 -2.14 5.93 1.80
N VAL A 15 -1.23 6.84 2.19
CA VAL A 15 0.16 6.52 2.47
C VAL A 15 0.49 7.08 3.84
N THR A 16 0.79 6.20 4.79
CA THR A 16 1.22 6.58 6.14
C THR A 16 2.70 6.24 6.30
N LYS A 17 3.48 7.16 6.88
CA LYS A 17 4.91 6.95 7.14
C LYS A 17 5.19 7.07 8.62
N ASN A 18 5.85 6.07 9.18
CA ASN A 18 6.20 6.02 10.59
C ASN A 18 7.70 5.78 10.72
N ARG A 19 8.38 6.63 11.49
CA ARG A 19 9.77 6.41 11.89
C ARG A 19 9.75 5.72 13.24
N LEU A 20 10.36 4.55 13.31
CA LEU A 20 10.52 3.76 14.52
C LEU A 20 11.98 3.73 14.92
N THR A 21 12.23 3.70 16.22
CA THR A 21 13.56 3.49 16.78
C THR A 21 13.45 2.30 17.72
N THR A 22 14.13 1.22 17.37
CA THR A 22 13.96 -0.08 18.01
C THR A 22 15.30 -0.59 18.52
N LYS A 23 15.32 -1.07 19.77
CA LYS A 23 16.45 -1.85 20.31
C LYS A 23 16.22 -3.32 20.00
N TRP A 24 17.13 -3.94 19.26
CA TRP A 24 17.04 -5.36 18.94
C TRP A 24 17.73 -6.19 20.03
N PRO A 25 17.24 -7.40 20.36
CA PRO A 25 17.83 -8.22 21.42
C PRO A 25 19.29 -8.63 21.18
N CYS A 26 19.75 -8.62 19.93
CA CYS A 26 21.11 -9.00 19.55
C CYS A 26 22.18 -7.96 19.89
N CYS A 27 21.77 -6.71 20.07
CA CYS A 27 22.64 -5.58 19.78
C CYS A 27 22.35 -4.45 20.78
N ASP A 28 23.40 -3.77 21.24
CA ASP A 28 23.26 -2.73 22.27
C ASP A 28 22.84 -1.37 21.70
N GLU A 29 23.07 -1.16 20.41
CA GLU A 29 22.73 0.06 19.69
C GLU A 29 21.25 0.14 19.31
N LEU A 30 20.76 1.38 19.15
CA LEU A 30 19.41 1.66 18.66
C LEU A 30 19.40 1.71 17.14
N TRP A 31 18.42 1.04 16.53
CA TRP A 31 18.24 0.99 15.09
C TRP A 31 17.04 1.84 14.67
N ILE A 32 17.22 2.65 13.63
CA ILE A 32 16.17 3.49 13.08
C ILE A 32 15.55 2.78 11.88
N SER A 33 14.23 2.63 11.87
CA SER A 33 13.47 2.03 10.79
C SER A 33 12.42 3.00 10.26
N LEU A 34 12.22 3.01 8.94
CA LEU A 34 11.16 3.79 8.29
C LEU A 34 10.12 2.82 7.73
N HIS A 35 8.93 2.85 8.33
CA HIS A 35 7.82 2.00 7.97
C HIS A 35 6.85 2.80 7.10
N TYR A 36 6.59 2.29 5.89
CA TYR A 36 5.63 2.86 4.97
C TYR A 36 4.43 1.93 4.89
N TYR A 37 3.27 2.45 5.25
CA TYR A 37 1.98 1.78 5.09
C TYR A 37 1.30 2.33 3.84
N LEU A 38 0.95 1.44 2.92
CA LEU A 38 0.32 1.76 1.66
C LEU A 38 -1.07 1.13 1.64
N GLN A 39 -2.11 1.95 1.73
CA GLN A 39 -3.47 1.49 1.53
C GLN A 39 -3.84 1.67 0.06
N LEU A 40 -4.14 0.55 -0.60
CA LEU A 40 -4.52 0.51 -2.01
C LEU A 40 -5.99 0.13 -2.16
N SER A 41 -6.59 0.55 -3.27
CA SER A 41 -7.92 0.15 -3.69
C SER A 41 -7.93 -0.24 -5.14
N ARG A 42 -8.68 -1.29 -5.48
CA ARG A 42 -8.69 -1.81 -6.84
C ARG A 42 -9.74 -1.12 -7.71
N ASN A 43 -9.35 -0.67 -8.88
CA ASN A 43 -10.28 -0.38 -9.96
C ASN A 43 -10.84 -1.71 -10.50
N SER A 44 -12.08 -2.02 -10.13
CA SER A 44 -12.67 -3.34 -10.40
C SER A 44 -13.56 -3.36 -11.64
N ASN A 45 -13.58 -2.30 -12.45
CA ASN A 45 -14.50 -2.19 -13.60
C ASN A 45 -14.27 -3.29 -14.64
N LEU A 46 -13.00 -3.64 -14.93
CA LEU A 46 -12.68 -4.73 -15.85
C LEU A 46 -13.20 -6.08 -15.32
N TYR A 47 -12.95 -6.39 -14.05
CA TYR A 47 -13.43 -7.63 -13.41
C TYR A 47 -14.95 -7.72 -13.38
N LYS A 48 -15.63 -6.60 -13.09
CA LYS A 48 -17.09 -6.53 -13.13
C LYS A 48 -17.61 -6.88 -14.53
N ASN A 49 -17.03 -6.28 -15.56
CA ASN A 49 -17.56 -6.43 -16.92
C ASN A 49 -17.22 -7.78 -17.57
N VAL A 50 -16.05 -8.36 -17.25
CA VAL A 50 -15.56 -9.57 -17.93
C VAL A 50 -15.85 -10.85 -17.14
N VAL A 51 -15.93 -10.78 -15.81
CA VAL A 51 -16.09 -11.98 -14.96
C VAL A 51 -17.47 -12.02 -14.34
N ILE A 52 -17.93 -10.93 -13.73
CA ILE A 52 -19.18 -10.93 -12.96
C ILE A 52 -20.40 -10.86 -13.88
N LEU A 53 -20.44 -9.93 -14.83
CA LEU A 53 -21.60 -9.77 -15.71
C LEU A 53 -21.92 -11.03 -16.54
N PRO A 54 -20.93 -11.76 -17.12
CA PRO A 54 -21.23 -12.97 -17.89
C PRO A 54 -21.62 -14.19 -17.03
N THR A 55 -21.41 -14.15 -15.72
CA THR A 55 -21.73 -15.26 -14.80
C THR A 55 -23.04 -15.07 -14.04
N LEU A 56 -23.69 -13.92 -14.21
CA LEU A 56 -25.04 -13.61 -13.72
C LEU A 56 -26.09 -13.96 -14.78
#